data_AF-A0A1X1WFG3-F1
#
_entry.id   AF-A0A1X1WFG3-F1
#
_cell.length_a   1.000
_cell.length_b   1.000
_cell.length_c   1.000
_cell.angle_alpha   90.00
_cell.angle_beta   90.00
_cell.angle_gamma   90.00
#
_symmetry.space_group_name_H-M   'P 1'
#
loop_
_entity.id
_entity.type
_entity.pdbx_description
1 polymer ?
#
loop_
_entity_poly.entity_id
_entity_poly.type
_entity_poly.pdbx_seq_one_letter_code
_entity_poly.pdbx_strand_id
1 'polypeptide(L)' 'MPALDCGHRDPWTCRHDTVTVTDQYIDGFRDAALHLLASGMTPAPNLDAMRALWRRGGAERDLVRAIAERWEIAA' A
#
# COMPACT_ATOMS: atom_id res chain seq x y z
N MET A 1 -21.00 -16.80 -3.40
CA MET A 1 -20.86 -15.41 -3.89
C MET A 1 -21.39 -15.36 -5.31
N PRO A 2 -22.14 -14.30 -5.69
CA PRO A 2 -22.53 -14.08 -7.07
C PRO A 2 -21.30 -13.97 -7.97
N ALA A 3 -21.45 -14.31 -9.26
CA ALA A 3 -20.36 -14.15 -10.21
C ALA A 3 -20.07 -12.66 -10.41
N LEU A 4 -18.79 -12.32 -10.54
CA LEU A 4 -18.33 -11.01 -10.98
C LEU A 4 -18.71 -10.79 -12.45
N ASP A 5 -18.70 -9.54 -12.90
CA ASP A 5 -18.95 -9.19 -14.31
C ASP A 5 -17.96 -9.86 -15.28
N CYS A 6 -16.79 -10.25 -14.78
CA CYS A 6 -15.78 -11.01 -15.50
C CYS A 6 -16.01 -12.54 -15.49
N GLY A 7 -17.15 -13.02 -15.01
CA GLY A 7 -17.56 -14.42 -14.98
C GLY A 7 -16.91 -15.28 -13.89
N HIS A 8 -15.97 -14.74 -13.12
CA HIS A 8 -15.34 -15.45 -12.01
C HIS A 8 -16.25 -15.46 -10.78
N ARG A 9 -16.31 -16.59 -10.07
CA ARG A 9 -17.10 -16.72 -8.83
C ARG A 9 -16.35 -16.22 -7.59
N ASP A 10 -15.02 -16.26 -7.65
CA ASP A 10 -14.14 -15.84 -6.56
C ASP A 10 -13.25 -14.67 -7.04
N PRO A 11 -13.40 -13.48 -6.45
CA PRO A 11 -12.53 -12.33 -6.71
C PRO A 11 -11.06 -12.64 -6.49
N TRP A 12 -10.70 -13.50 -5.53
CA TRP A 12 -9.31 -13.78 -5.18
C TRP A 12 -8.57 -14.63 -6.23
N THR A 13 -9.30 -15.39 -7.05
CA THR A 13 -8.73 -16.17 -8.16
C THR A 13 -8.84 -15.45 -9.51
N CYS A 14 -9.55 -14.32 -9.53
CA CYS A 14 -9.74 -13.51 -10.71
C CYS A 14 -8.46 -12.73 -11.04
N ARG A 15 -7.95 -12.89 -12.26
CA ARG A 15 -6.73 -12.18 -12.72
C ARG A 15 -6.99 -10.83 -13.39
N HIS A 16 -8.24 -10.37 -13.39
CA HIS A 16 -8.60 -9.05 -13.94
C HIS A 16 -8.19 -7.90 -13.03
N ASP A 17 -7.87 -8.19 -11.77
CA ASP A 17 -7.41 -7.18 -10.82
C ASP A 17 -5.93 -6.86 -11.04
N THR A 18 -5.63 -6.22 -12.17
CA THR A 18 -4.37 -5.50 -12.32
C THR A 18 -4.54 -4.17 -11.60
N VAL A 19 -4.31 -4.15 -10.28
CA VAL A 19 -4.37 -2.91 -9.50
C VAL A 19 -3.33 -1.96 -10.09
N THR A 20 -3.80 -0.98 -10.84
CA THR A 20 -2.96 0.12 -11.30
C THR A 20 -2.69 1.02 -10.09
N VAL A 21 -1.42 1.26 -9.79
CA VAL A 21 -1.02 2.14 -8.70
C VAL A 21 -1.35 3.57 -9.10
N THR A 22 -2.54 4.02 -8.73
CA THR A 22 -3.02 5.40 -8.94
C THR A 22 -2.58 6.30 -7.79
N ASP A 23 -2.63 7.62 -7.99
CA ASP A 23 -2.36 8.58 -6.90
C ASP A 23 -3.31 8.37 -5.71
N GLN A 24 -4.59 8.07 -5.98
CA GLN A 24 -5.57 7.77 -4.93
C GLN A 24 -5.20 6.51 -4.13
N TYR A 25 -4.67 5.48 -4.80
CA TYR A 25 -4.17 4.28 -4.12
C TYR A 25 -2.98 4.61 -3.22
N ILE A 26 -2.05 5.44 -3.70
CA ILE A 26 -0.88 5.90 -2.93
C ILE A 26 -1.31 6.71 -1.70
N ASP A 27 -2.27 7.61 -1.86
CA ASP A 27 -2.82 8.43 -0.77
C ASP A 27 -3.53 7.56 0.28
N GLY A 28 -4.33 6.58 -0.17
CA GLY A 28 -4.98 5.62 0.72
C GLY A 28 -3.96 4.79 1.51
N PHE A 29 -2.87 4.36 0.88
CA PHE A 29 -1.78 3.67 1.59
C PHE A 29 -1.12 4.59 2.62
N ARG A 30 -0.84 5.86 2.28
CA ARG A 30 -0.26 6.84 3.20
C ARG A 30 -1.15 7.00 4.45
N ASP A 31 -2.44 7.23 4.24
CA ASP A 31 -3.38 7.50 5.33
C ASP A 31 -3.57 6.27 6.22
N ALA A 32 -3.64 5.08 5.64
CA ALA A 32 -3.67 3.82 6.39
C ALA A 32 -2.38 3.60 7.19
N ALA A 33 -1.22 3.86 6.60
CA ALA A 33 0.07 3.70 7.27
C ALA A 33 0.20 4.67 8.46
N LEU A 34 -0.19 5.94 8.28
CA LEU A 34 -0.22 6.93 9.36
C LEU A 34 -1.15 6.51 10.49
N HIS A 35 -2.34 6.00 10.16
CA HIS A 35 -3.30 5.51 11.16
C HIS A 35 -2.74 4.34 11.97
N LEU A 36 -2.15 3.35 11.29
CA LEU A 36 -1.55 2.19 11.95
C LEU A 36 -0.40 2.60 12.88
N LEU A 37 0.50 3.47 12.41
CA LEU A 37 1.58 3.99 13.25
C LEU A 37 1.07 4.77 14.46
N ALA A 38 0.03 5.59 14.27
CA ALA A 38 -0.62 6.31 15.37
C ALA A 38 -1.26 5.36 16.40
N SER A 39 -1.71 4.18 15.97
CA SER A 39 -2.21 3.11 16.84
C SER A 39 -1.12 2.20 17.43
N GLY A 40 0.16 2.48 17.19
CA GLY A 40 1.28 1.66 17.66
C GLY A 40 1.47 0.35 16.87
N MET A 41 0.83 0.21 15.71
CA MET A 41 0.96 -0.94 14.82
C MET A 41 1.98 -0.65 13.71
N THR A 42 2.59 -1.70 13.18
CA THR A 42 3.51 -1.59 12.04
C THR A 42 2.76 -1.81 10.73
N PRO A 43 2.70 -0.82 9.81
CA PRO A 43 2.11 -1.00 8.49
C PRO A 43 2.88 -2.05 7.69
N ALA A 44 2.18 -2.93 6.97
CA ALA A 44 2.82 -3.86 6.05
C ALA A 44 3.47 -3.11 4.87
N PRO A 45 4.65 -3.54 4.39
CA PRO A 45 5.36 -2.86 3.32
C PRO A 45 4.64 -3.08 1.99
N ASN A 46 4.43 -1.99 1.26
CA ASN A 46 3.94 -1.99 -0.11
C ASN A 46 4.97 -1.26 -0.96
N LEU A 47 5.82 -2.00 -1.65
CA LEU A 47 7.00 -1.43 -2.34
C LEU A 47 6.62 -0.40 -3.40
N ASP A 48 5.53 -0.61 -4.15
CA ASP A 48 5.14 0.31 -5.22
C ASP A 48 4.62 1.62 -4.64
N ALA A 49 3.76 1.56 -3.62
CA ALA A 49 3.30 2.75 -2.91
C ALA A 49 4.45 3.47 -2.18
N MET A 50 5.33 2.72 -1.50
CA MET A 50 6.49 3.28 -0.80
C MET A 50 7.47 3.96 -1.76
N ARG A 51 7.75 3.37 -2.93
CA ARG A 51 8.58 4.00 -3.97
C ARG A 51 7.94 5.26 -4.52
N ALA A 52 6.62 5.26 -4.71
CA ALA A 52 5.89 6.45 -5.17
C ALA A 52 5.95 7.57 -4.12
N LEU A 53 5.70 7.27 -2.84
CA LEU A 53 5.84 8.20 -1.72
C LEU A 53 7.27 8.73 -1.58
N TRP A 54 8.28 7.87 -1.74
CA TRP A 54 9.69 8.28 -1.67
C TRP A 54 10.05 9.34 -2.72
N ARG A 55 9.48 9.22 -3.93
CA ARG A 55 9.68 10.22 -5.00
C ARG A 55 9.01 11.56 -4.67
N ARG A 56 7.92 11.57 -3.90
CA ARG A 56 7.22 12.81 -3.49
C ARG A 56 8.05 13.67 -2.51
N GLY A 57 8.96 13.07 -1.73
CA GLY A 57 9.87 13.82 -0.86
C GLY A 57 9.28 14.11 0.53
N GLY A 58 9.87 15.06 1.26
CA GLY A 58 9.29 15.60 2.50
C GLY A 58 8.87 14.55 3.55
N ALA A 59 7.69 14.77 4.13
CA ALA A 59 7.11 13.92 5.16
C ALA A 59 6.84 12.49 4.65
N GLU A 60 6.62 12.32 3.35
CA GLU A 60 6.40 11.03 2.72
C GLU A 60 7.66 10.17 2.75
N ARG A 61 8.86 10.77 2.62
CA ARG A 61 10.12 10.03 2.80
C ARG A 61 10.34 9.61 4.25
N ASP A 62 9.99 10.47 5.19
CA ASP A 62 10.11 10.18 6.62
C ASP A 62 9.18 9.00 7.01
N LEU A 63 7.96 8.99 6.47
CA LEU A 63 7.03 7.87 6.61
C LEU A 63 7.60 6.57 6.02
N VAL A 64 8.13 6.61 4.80
CA VAL A 64 8.70 5.42 4.14
C VAL A 64 9.87 4.86 4.93
N ARG A 65 10.77 5.73 5.43
CA ARG A 65 11.91 5.31 6.26
C ARG A 65 11.43 4.67 7.56
N ALA A 66 10.45 5.27 8.24
CA ALA A 66 9.89 4.73 9.47
C ALA A 66 9.25 3.34 9.29
N ILE A 67 8.66 3.07 8.12
CA ILE A 67 8.11 1.74 7.76
C ILE A 67 9.25 0.76 7.47
N ALA A 68 10.25 1.15 6.67
CA ALA A 68 11.37 0.30 6.29
C ALA A 68 12.18 -0.17 7.51
N GLU A 69 12.49 0.75 8.44
CA GLU A 69 13.19 0.46 9.69
C GLU A 69 12.46 -0.59 10.54
N ARG A 70 11.12 -0.47 10.68
CA ARG A 70 10.32 -1.41 11.47
C ARG A 70 10.25 -2.82 10.90
N TRP A 71 10.49 -2.97 9.60
CA TRP A 71 10.49 -4.25 8.93
C TRP A 71 11.87 -4.86 8.75
N GLU A 72 12.93 -4.21 9.25
CA GLU A 72 14.32 -4.58 8.96
C GLU A 72 14.59 -4.71 7.45
N ILE A 73 13.79 -4.01 6.62
CA ILE A 73 14.03 -3.92 5.19
C ILE A 73 15.12 -2.87 5.04
N ALA A 74 16.36 -3.32 5.16
CA ALA A 74 17.52 -2.50 4.85
C ALA A 74 17.38 -1.97 3.41
N ALA A 75 17.25 -0.64 3.30
CA ALA A 75 17.26 0.08 2.03
C ALA A 75 18.68 0.42 1.59
#